data_AF-A0A126ZXR5-F1
#
_entry.id   AF-A0A126ZXR5-F1
#
_cell.length_a   1.000
_cell.length_b   1.000
_cell.length_c   1.000
_cell.angle_alpha   90.00
_cell.angle_beta   90.00
_cell.angle_gamma   90.00
#
_symmetry.space_group_name_H-M   'P 1'
#
loop_
_entity.id
_entity.type
_entity.pdbx_description
1 polymer ?
#
loop_
_entity_poly.entity_id
_entity_poly.type
_entity_poly.pdbx_seq_one_letter_code
_entity_poly.pdbx_strand_id
1 'polypeptide(L)'
;MVCAPVTVGGASGTLVDISVGGARVNLPAGTPPPAGEVTVTLAGAEPVVLEVVSASEGLGGPPTVSLKVRPGDWGAYRVLSLWLFHTPAGAVPSLGPGVPAVACTARAAGPAARGPAAAPASGATLHSAP
;
A
#
# COMPACT_ATOMS: atom_id res chain seq x y z
N MET A 1 -3.29 4.41 -9.81
CA MET A 1 -3.82 3.56 -8.73
C MET A 1 -4.18 2.29 -9.46
N VAL A 2 -3.57 1.18 -9.05
CA VAL A 2 -3.63 -0.05 -9.83
C VAL A 2 -4.98 -0.75 -9.61
N CYS A 3 -5.50 -0.82 -8.38
CA CYS A 3 -6.79 -1.46 -8.09
C CYS A 3 -6.90 -2.87 -8.68
N ALA A 4 -5.96 -3.75 -8.32
CA ALA A 4 -5.95 -5.15 -8.74
C ALA A 4 -6.28 -6.10 -7.57
N PRO A 5 -6.91 -7.25 -7.82
CA PRO A 5 -7.01 -8.31 -6.83
C PRO A 5 -5.61 -8.82 -6.43
N VAL A 6 -5.41 -9.08 -5.14
CA VAL A 6 -4.16 -9.62 -4.60
C VAL A 6 -4.45 -10.52 -3.42
N THR A 7 -3.65 -11.57 -3.23
CA THR A 7 -3.70 -12.39 -2.01
C THR A 7 -2.50 -12.06 -1.13
N VAL A 8 -2.73 -11.81 0.16
CA VAL A 8 -1.71 -11.48 1.16
C VAL A 8 -1.89 -12.41 2.36
N GLY A 9 -0.94 -13.32 2.60
CA GLY A 9 -1.01 -14.25 3.72
C GLY A 9 -2.25 -15.15 3.69
N GLY A 10 -2.74 -15.47 2.48
CA GLY A 10 -3.99 -16.22 2.27
C GLY A 10 -5.27 -15.38 2.27
N ALA A 11 -5.23 -14.12 2.71
CA ALA A 11 -6.39 -13.21 2.67
C ALA A 11 -6.50 -12.51 1.30
N SER A 12 -7.71 -12.41 0.75
CA SER A 12 -7.96 -11.66 -0.49
C SER A 12 -8.09 -10.17 -0.19
N GLY A 13 -7.31 -9.34 -0.88
CA GLY A 13 -7.29 -7.89 -0.74
C GLY A 13 -7.26 -7.17 -2.09
N THR A 14 -7.05 -5.85 -2.03
CA THR A 14 -6.94 -4.99 -3.21
C THR A 14 -5.59 -4.27 -3.22
N LEU A 15 -4.80 -4.52 -4.26
CA LEU A 15 -3.57 -3.80 -4.55
C LEU A 15 -3.92 -2.36 -4.96
N VAL A 16 -3.46 -1.39 -4.19
CA VAL A 16 -3.71 0.04 -4.48
C VAL A 16 -2.51 0.69 -5.15
N ASP A 17 -1.31 0.26 -4.79
CA ASP A 17 -0.05 0.77 -5.33
C ASP A 17 0.99 -0.34 -5.40
N ILE A 18 1.88 -0.27 -6.38
CA ILE A 18 2.97 -1.22 -6.58
C ILE A 18 4.17 -0.52 -7.20
N SER A 19 5.35 -0.93 -6.74
CA SER A 19 6.63 -0.53 -7.29
C SER A 19 7.54 -1.75 -7.36
N VAL A 20 8.74 -1.58 -7.93
CA VAL A 20 9.78 -2.61 -7.90
C VAL A 20 10.14 -3.02 -6.47
N GLY A 21 10.07 -2.10 -5.50
CA GLY A 21 10.50 -2.34 -4.13
C GLY A 21 9.41 -2.77 -3.15
N GLY A 22 8.16 -2.87 -3.58
CA GLY A 22 7.07 -3.20 -2.66
C GLY A 22 5.69 -2.88 -3.20
N ALA A 23 4.69 -3.01 -2.32
CA ALA A 23 3.30 -2.88 -2.65
C ALA A 23 2.52 -2.29 -1.48
N ARG A 24 1.36 -1.68 -1.79
CA ARG A 24 0.38 -1.27 -0.80
C ARG A 24 -0.95 -1.96 -1.11
N VAL A 25 -1.54 -2.53 -0.07
CA VAL A 25 -2.74 -3.36 -0.18
C VAL A 25 -3.78 -2.91 0.83
N ASN A 26 -5.05 -2.83 0.39
CA ASN A 26 -6.20 -2.76 1.28
C ASN A 26 -6.70 -4.16 1.57
N LEU A 27 -6.84 -4.52 2.84
CA LEU A 27 -7.43 -5.78 3.28
C LEU A 27 -8.92 -5.59 3.61
N PRO A 28 -9.73 -6.67 3.61
CA PRO A 28 -11.12 -6.62 4.04
C PRO A 28 -11.24 -6.14 5.49
N ALA A 29 -12.30 -5.41 5.80
CA ALA A 29 -12.60 -5.02 7.18
C ALA A 29 -12.70 -6.26 8.09
N GLY A 30 -12.17 -6.17 9.30
CA GLY A 30 -12.11 -7.29 10.25
C GLY A 30 -10.97 -8.29 9.98
N THR A 31 -10.19 -8.12 8.91
CA THR A 31 -8.96 -8.90 8.73
C THR A 31 -7.87 -8.34 9.66
N PRO A 32 -7.29 -9.16 10.56
CA PRO A 32 -6.20 -8.70 11.39
C PRO A 32 -5.00 -8.32 10.51
N PRO A 33 -4.32 -7.20 10.80
CA PRO A 33 -3.16 -6.79 10.02
C PRO A 33 -2.06 -7.87 10.12
N PRO A 34 -1.50 -8.33 9.00
CA PRO A 34 -0.36 -9.25 9.04
C PRO A 34 0.85 -8.55 9.65
N ALA A 35 1.78 -9.34 10.20
CA ALA A 35 3.04 -8.86 10.74
C ALA A 35 4.19 -9.73 10.25
N GLY A 36 5.39 -9.14 10.17
CA GLY A 36 6.59 -9.84 9.71
C GLY A 36 6.56 -10.13 8.21
N GLU A 37 7.01 -11.32 7.82
CA GLU A 37 7.03 -11.75 6.43
C GLU A 37 5.68 -12.32 6.00
N VAL A 38 5.24 -11.94 4.80
CA VAL A 38 3.97 -12.37 4.24
C VAL A 38 4.13 -12.73 2.78
N THR A 39 3.54 -13.87 2.39
CA THR A 39 3.44 -14.25 0.98
C THR A 39 2.37 -13.43 0.28
N VAL A 40 2.75 -12.83 -0.84
CA VAL A 40 1.89 -12.05 -1.74
C VAL A 40 1.77 -12.78 -3.06
N THR A 41 0.54 -12.94 -3.55
CA THR A 41 0.27 -13.53 -4.86
C THR A 41 -0.49 -12.53 -5.71
N LEU A 42 0.07 -12.20 -6.87
CA LEU A 42 -0.56 -11.38 -7.90
C LEU A 42 -1.06 -12.28 -9.03
N ALA A 43 -2.12 -11.87 -9.71
CA ALA A 43 -2.64 -12.63 -10.84
C ALA A 43 -1.54 -12.86 -11.89
N GLY A 44 -1.32 -14.14 -12.25
CA GLY A 44 -0.33 -14.56 -13.25
C GLY A 44 1.13 -14.37 -12.84
N ALA A 45 1.44 -14.12 -11.57
CA ALA A 45 2.80 -14.09 -11.04
C ALA A 45 3.06 -15.23 -10.06
N GLU A 46 4.34 -15.59 -9.94
CA GLU A 46 4.79 -16.45 -8.84
C GLU A 46 4.58 -15.77 -7.47
N PRO A 47 4.23 -16.52 -6.42
CA PRO A 47 4.15 -15.98 -5.07
C PRO A 47 5.49 -15.38 -4.61
N VAL A 48 5.44 -14.24 -3.94
CA VAL A 48 6.63 -13.52 -3.44
C VAL A 48 6.48 -13.22 -1.95
N VAL A 49 7.57 -13.40 -1.18
CA VAL A 49 7.59 -13.05 0.24
C VAL A 49 8.00 -11.58 0.39
N LEU A 50 7.18 -10.79 1.07
CA LEU A 50 7.45 -9.38 1.38
C LEU A 50 7.39 -9.14 2.89
N GLU A 51 8.09 -8.13 3.37
CA GLU A 51 8.06 -7.68 4.76
C GLU A 51 6.95 -6.65 4.96
N VAL A 52 6.12 -6.82 5.99
CA VAL A 52 5.18 -5.81 6.44
C VAL A 52 5.93 -4.69 7.15
N VAL A 53 5.98 -3.50 6.55
CA VAL A 53 6.67 -2.33 7.12
C VAL A 53 5.71 -1.37 7.84
N SER A 54 4.42 -1.42 7.49
CA SER A 54 3.38 -0.72 8.24
C SER A 54 2.02 -1.33 7.98
N ALA A 55 1.16 -1.31 8.99
CA ALA A 55 -0.25 -1.62 8.87
C ALA A 55 -1.05 -0.56 9.64
N SER A 56 -2.09 -0.03 9.02
CA SER A 56 -3.04 0.85 9.67
C SER A 56 -4.34 0.12 9.91
N GLU A 57 -4.82 0.15 11.15
CA GLU A 57 -6.21 -0.18 11.44
C GLU A 57 -7.08 0.90 10.79
N GLY A 58 -7.93 0.49 9.87
CA GLY A 58 -8.79 1.42 9.15
C GLY A 58 -9.84 1.99 10.11
N LEU A 59 -9.59 3.18 10.66
CA LEU A 59 -10.58 3.92 11.44
C LEU A 59 -11.69 4.41 10.49
N GLY A 60 -12.68 3.54 10.24
CA GLY A 60 -13.80 3.81 9.33
C GLY A 60 -13.59 3.40 7.87
N GLY A 61 -12.54 2.64 7.55
CA GLY A 61 -12.24 2.17 6.20
C GLY A 61 -11.51 0.82 6.19
N PRO A 62 -11.23 0.23 5.01
CA PRO A 62 -10.46 -1.01 4.94
C PRO A 62 -9.04 -0.77 5.47
N PRO A 63 -8.48 -1.68 6.30
CA PRO A 63 -7.11 -1.57 6.76
C PRO A 63 -6.13 -1.60 5.58
N THR A 64 -5.11 -0.74 5.64
CA THR A 64 -4.08 -0.64 4.60
C THR A 64 -2.75 -1.17 5.13
N VAL A 65 -2.08 -1.98 4.34
CA VAL A 65 -0.79 -2.59 4.64
C VAL A 65 0.24 -2.14 3.60
N SER A 66 1.39 -1.67 4.06
CA SER A 66 2.54 -1.40 3.21
C SER A 66 3.55 -2.54 3.34
N LEU A 67 3.98 -3.06 2.19
CA LEU A 67 4.83 -4.23 2.06
C LEU A 67 6.10 -3.83 1.31
N LYS A 68 7.24 -4.40 1.71
CA LYS A 68 8.54 -4.10 1.11
C LYS A 68 9.31 -5.38 0.77
N VAL A 69 10.02 -5.35 -0.35
CA VAL A 69 11.00 -6.38 -0.68
C VAL A 69 12.19 -6.31 0.29
N ARG A 70 12.65 -7.46 0.77
CA ARG A 70 13.85 -7.51 1.63
C ARG A 70 15.10 -7.08 0.84
N PRO A 71 16.02 -6.32 1.44
CA PRO A 71 17.29 -6.02 0.79
C PRO A 71 18.01 -7.29 0.36
N GLY A 72 18.44 -7.36 -0.90
CA GLY A 72 19.14 -8.50 -1.48
C GLY A 72 18.25 -9.61 -2.06
N ASP A 73 16.92 -9.55 -1.91
CA ASP A 73 16.01 -10.51 -2.52
C ASP A 73 15.75 -10.17 -4.00
N TRP A 74 16.71 -10.53 -4.86
CA TRP A 74 16.62 -10.34 -6.30
C TRP A 74 15.48 -11.11 -6.96
N GLY A 75 15.05 -12.23 -6.36
CA GLY A 75 13.91 -13.00 -6.83
C GLY A 75 12.62 -12.18 -6.73
N ALA A 76 12.39 -11.61 -5.55
CA ALA A 76 11.24 -10.74 -5.29
C ALA A 76 11.25 -9.49 -6.17
N TYR A 77 12.40 -8.80 -6.28
CA TYR A 77 12.54 -7.66 -7.19
C TYR A 77 12.19 -8.01 -8.64
N ARG A 78 12.66 -9.16 -9.11
CA ARG A 78 12.38 -9.65 -10.47
C ARG A 78 10.90 -9.92 -10.68
N VAL A 79 10.23 -10.60 -9.74
CA VAL A 79 8.79 -10.90 -9.84
C VAL A 79 7.97 -9.61 -9.90
N LEU A 80 8.20 -8.67 -8.98
CA LEU A 80 7.47 -7.40 -8.98
C LEU A 80 7.74 -6.57 -10.24
N SER A 81 8.99 -6.52 -10.70
CA SER A 81 9.35 -5.83 -11.94
C SER A 81 8.65 -6.44 -13.15
N LEU A 82 8.69 -7.76 -13.29
CA LEU A 82 8.04 -8.45 -14.41
C LEU A 82 6.54 -8.21 -14.41
N TRP A 83 5.88 -8.32 -13.26
CA TRP A 83 4.45 -8.08 -13.17
C TRP A 83 4.08 -6.62 -13.48
N LEU A 84 4.88 -5.66 -13.01
CA LEU A 84 4.66 -4.22 -13.22
C LEU A 84 4.75 -3.81 -14.69
N PHE A 85 5.70 -4.40 -15.44
CA PHE A 85 5.95 -4.08 -16.86
C PHE A 85 5.28 -5.04 -17.85
N HIS A 86 4.88 -6.24 -17.42
CA HIS A 86 4.22 -7.26 -18.23
C HIS A 86 2.94 -7.76 -17.56
N THR A 87 2.12 -6.82 -17.09
CA THR A 87 0.89 -7.10 -16.36
C THR A 87 -0.03 -8.00 -17.20
N PRO A 88 -0.46 -9.16 -16.66
CA PRO A 88 -1.35 -10.06 -17.39
C PRO A 88 -2.68 -9.40 -17.75
N ALA A 89 -3.25 -9.80 -18.89
CA ALA A 89 -4.56 -9.32 -19.32
C ALA A 89 -5.63 -9.61 -18.25
N GLY A 90 -6.42 -8.61 -17.90
CA GLY A 90 -7.46 -8.72 -16.87
C GLY A 90 -6.96 -8.71 -15.43
N ALA A 91 -5.65 -8.70 -15.17
CA ALA A 91 -5.11 -8.61 -13.81
C ALA A 91 -5.43 -7.27 -13.15
N VAL A 92 -5.52 -6.20 -13.95
CA VAL A 92 -5.93 -4.87 -13.53
C VAL A 92 -7.22 -4.50 -14.28
N PRO A 93 -8.39 -4.52 -13.63
CA PRO A 93 -9.68 -4.33 -14.31
C PRO A 93 -9.85 -2.98 -15.01
N SER A 94 -9.17 -1.94 -14.55
CA SER A 94 -9.23 -0.59 -15.11
C SER A 94 -8.33 -0.39 -16.33
N LEU A 95 -7.47 -1.34 -16.66
CA LEU A 95 -6.54 -1.24 -17.78
C LEU A 95 -7.11 -1.91 -19.04
N GLY A 96 -6.89 -1.25 -20.18
CA GLY A 96 -7.15 -1.83 -21.48
C GLY A 96 -6.19 -2.99 -21.81
N PRO A 97 -6.51 -3.82 -22.81
CA PRO A 97 -5.63 -4.90 -23.25
C PRO A 97 -4.20 -4.41 -23.57
N GLY A 98 -3.19 -5.09 -23.04
CA GLY A 98 -1.78 -4.77 -23.31
C GLY A 98 -1.23 -3.54 -22.57
N VAL A 99 -2.03 -2.87 -21.73
CA VAL A 99 -1.55 -1.73 -20.94
C VAL A 99 -0.92 -2.24 -19.63
N PRO A 100 0.36 -1.95 -19.36
CA PRO A 100 1.03 -2.42 -18.15
C PRO A 100 0.64 -1.58 -16.92
N ALA A 101 0.70 -2.17 -15.73
CA ALA A 101 0.38 -1.52 -14.46
C ALA A 101 1.26 -0.29 -14.19
N VAL A 102 2.50 -0.26 -14.70
CA VAL A 102 3.38 0.92 -14.61
C VAL A 102 2.78 2.17 -15.26
N ALA A 103 1.87 2.02 -16.23
CA ALA A 103 1.20 3.14 -16.89
C ALA A 103 0.09 3.77 -16.03
N CYS A 104 -0.23 3.21 -14.86
CA CYS A 104 -1.26 3.74 -13.96
C CYS A 104 -0.80 5.05 -13.29
N THR A 105 -1.21 6.20 -13.82
CA THR A 105 -0.81 7.52 -13.30
C THR A 105 -1.73 8.10 -12.21
N ALA A 106 -2.95 7.54 -12.04
CA ALA A 106 -3.90 8.07 -11.06
C ALA A 106 -3.33 8.00 -9.64
N ARG A 107 -3.30 9.10 -8.88
CA ARG A 107 -2.88 9.06 -7.48
C ARG A 107 -3.97 8.34 -6.67
N ALA A 108 -3.61 7.36 -5.86
CA ALA A 108 -4.52 6.90 -4.82
C ALA A 108 -4.85 8.11 -3.93
N ALA A 109 -6.13 8.33 -3.60
CA ALA A 109 -6.50 9.36 -2.64
C ALA A 109 -5.71 9.10 -1.35
N GLY A 110 -4.75 9.97 -1.04
CA GLY A 110 -3.93 9.79 0.14
C GLY A 110 -4.81 9.82 1.39
N PRO A 111 -4.41 9.15 2.49
CA PRO A 111 -5.04 9.43 3.78
C PRO A 111 -4.94 10.94 3.99
N ALA A 112 -6.06 11.60 4.28
CA ALA A 112 -6.09 13.03 4.56
C ALA A 112 -4.94 13.34 5.52
N ALA A 113 -3.99 14.17 5.08
CA ALA A 113 -2.88 14.57 5.92
C ALA A 113 -3.48 15.09 7.24
N ARG A 114 -2.97 14.59 8.38
CA ARG A 114 -3.34 15.15 9.69
C ARG A 114 -3.21 16.67 9.57
N GLY A 115 -4.29 17.38 9.87
CA GLY A 115 -4.30 18.84 9.88
C GLY A 115 -3.13 19.37 10.72
N PRO A 116 -2.67 20.60 10.45
CA PRO A 116 -1.53 21.18 11.14
C PRO A 116 -1.75 21.08 12.66
N ALA A 117 -0.73 20.57 13.36
CA ALA A 117 -0.72 20.54 14.82
C ALA A 117 -1.04 21.95 15.33
N ALA A 118 -2.09 22.06 16.17
CA ALA A 118 -2.44 23.31 16.81
C ALA A 118 -1.19 23.86 17.54
N ALA A 119 -0.82 25.10 17.22
CA ALA A 119 0.30 25.77 17.86
C ALA A 119 0.06 25.85 19.39
N PRO A 120 1.09 25.69 20.23
CA PRO A 120 0.92 25.86 21.66
C PRO A 120 0.52 27.30 21.97
N ALA A 121 -0.52 27.47 22.79
CA ALA A 121 -0.98 28.77 23.26
C ALA A 121 0.15 29.47 24.04
N SER A 122 0.65 30.59 23.52
CA SER A 122 1.51 31.49 24.31
C SER A 122 0.68 32.12 25.43
N GLY A 123 0.96 31.69 26.66
CA GLY A 123 0.53 32.41 27.86
C GLY A 123 1.20 33.78 27.90
N ALA A 124 0.39 34.84 27.81
CA ALA A 124 0.80 36.19 28.14
C ALA A 124 0.19 36.56 29.50
N THR A 125 1.00 36.46 30.55
CA THR A 125 0.69 37.00 31.88
C THR A 125 0.92 38.51 31.83
N LEU A 126 -0.15 39.32 31.79
CA LEU A 126 -0.04 40.77 31.99
C LEU A 126 -0.11 41.08 33.49
N HIS A 127 1.00 41.65 33.99
CA HIS A 127 1.12 42.27 35.29
C HIS A 127 0.41 43.62 35.24
N SER A 128 -0.63 43.81 36.06
CA SER A 128 -1.21 45.13 36.32
C SER A 128 -0.67 45.65 37.65
N ALA A 129 0.01 46.79 37.62
CA ALA A 129 0.28 47.60 38.80
C ALA A 129 -0.47 48.93 38.68
N PRO A 130 -1.01 49.49 39.78
CA PRO A 130 -1.69 50.78 39.80
C PRO A 130 -0.73 51.98 39.71
#